data_AF-A0A094C023-F1
#
_entry.id   AF-A0A094C023-F1
#
_cell.length_a   1.000
_cell.length_b   1.000
_cell.length_c   1.000
_cell.angle_alpha   90.00
_cell.angle_beta   90.00
_cell.angle_gamma   90.00
#
_symmetry.space_group_name_H-M   'P 1'
#
loop_
_entity.id
_entity.type
_entity.pdbx_description
1 polymer ?
#
loop_
_entity_poly.entity_id
_entity_poly.type
_entity_poly.pdbx_seq_one_letter_code
_entity_poly.pdbx_strand_id
1 'polypeptide(L)'
;YPLADGAYSDDEDEENVEWGGEDTAWAEEADEEEDAEGKDESSAYLDFLNEEAQKFGNLDDESDDELGEESLLETPLDKVEPYGLFRDALMKLQTEQPQLYTSLTNSLSPEERTVVESAVAQADVIARKQAEEAAAVGPSA
;
A
#
# COMPACT_ATOMS: atom_id res chain seq x y z
N TYR A 1 47.56 21.03 -3.82
CA TYR A 1 47.40 20.04 -2.74
C TYR A 1 45.92 19.83 -2.49
N PRO A 2 45.44 18.58 -2.43
CA PRO A 2 44.09 18.24 -2.00
C PRO A 2 44.01 18.39 -0.47
N LEU A 3 42.86 18.81 0.07
CA LEU A 3 42.62 18.73 1.51
C LEU A 3 41.85 17.43 1.77
N ALA A 4 42.57 16.44 2.29
CA ALA A 4 41.99 15.29 2.95
C ALA A 4 41.82 15.61 4.44
N ASP A 5 40.68 15.16 4.95
CA ASP A 5 40.46 14.59 6.29
C ASP A 5 40.74 15.46 7.52
N GLY A 6 39.68 15.75 8.27
CA GLY A 6 39.80 16.21 9.65
C GLY A 6 38.66 17.09 10.17
N ALA A 7 37.69 16.42 10.81
CA ALA A 7 37.11 16.86 12.08
C ALA A 7 36.28 18.15 12.12
N TYR A 8 34.99 18.02 11.81
CA TYR A 8 33.90 18.64 12.58
C TYR A 8 32.83 17.55 12.72
N SER A 9 32.99 16.69 13.73
CA SER A 9 32.21 16.73 14.97
C SER A 9 30.74 16.38 14.72
N ASP A 10 30.49 15.08 14.89
CA ASP A 10 29.25 14.52 15.41
C ASP A 10 28.85 15.29 16.68
N ASP A 11 28.09 16.39 16.49
CA ASP A 11 27.43 17.18 17.52
C ASP A 11 26.50 18.19 16.79
N GLU A 12 25.47 17.66 16.12
CA GLU A 12 24.25 18.42 15.82
C GLU A 12 23.16 18.05 16.84
N ASP A 13 23.56 17.98 18.12
CA ASP A 13 22.66 18.09 19.27
C ASP A 13 22.63 19.58 19.67
N GLU A 14 21.80 20.39 19.00
CA GLU A 14 21.20 21.58 19.61
C GLU A 14 20.09 22.14 18.71
N GLU A 15 18.91 22.32 19.33
CA GLU A 15 17.64 22.82 18.79
C GLU A 15 16.70 21.83 18.10
N ASN A 16 16.04 20.95 18.89
CA ASN A 16 14.57 21.00 18.91
C ASN A 16 13.94 20.32 20.14
N VAL A 17 13.37 21.16 21.01
CA VAL A 17 12.33 20.88 22.02
C VAL A 17 12.72 20.02 23.22
N GLU A 18 13.21 20.74 24.23
CA GLU A 18 13.12 20.41 25.64
C GLU A 18 11.66 20.10 26.04
N TRP A 19 11.31 18.80 26.02
CA TRP A 19 10.03 18.27 26.50
C TRP A 19 9.92 18.35 28.03
N GLY A 20 9.98 19.54 28.62
CA GLY A 20 9.71 19.70 30.06
C GLY A 20 10.27 20.93 30.75
N GLY A 21 10.48 22.05 30.05
CA GLY A 21 10.88 23.31 30.66
C GLY A 21 9.69 24.06 31.27
N GLU A 22 9.42 23.83 32.55
CA GLU A 22 9.02 24.81 33.57
C GLU A 22 7.94 25.89 33.23
N ASP A 23 6.98 25.63 32.35
CA ASP A 23 5.72 26.41 32.29
C ASP A 23 4.65 25.66 31.47
N THR A 24 4.02 24.65 32.08
CA THR A 24 2.77 24.10 31.53
C THR A 24 1.68 25.16 31.68
N ALA A 25 1.60 26.07 30.71
CA ALA A 25 0.56 27.09 30.54
C ALA A 25 -0.82 26.51 30.18
N TRP A 26 -1.15 25.32 30.71
CA TRP A 26 -2.48 24.71 30.67
C TRP A 26 -3.30 25.05 31.92
N ALA A 27 -2.76 25.91 32.80
CA ALA A 27 -3.30 26.11 34.15
C ALA A 27 -3.90 27.48 34.42
N GLU A 28 -4.09 28.38 33.43
CA GLU A 28 -4.75 29.65 33.72
C GLU A 28 -5.30 30.34 32.46
N GLU A 29 -6.57 30.13 32.15
CA GLU A 29 -7.57 31.20 32.22
C GLU A 29 -8.98 30.59 32.20
N ALA A 30 -9.74 30.88 33.24
CA ALA A 30 -11.16 30.58 33.34
C ALA A 30 -11.97 31.75 32.78
N ASP A 31 -13.16 31.42 32.29
CA ASP A 31 -14.28 32.29 31.91
C ASP A 31 -14.17 33.03 30.57
N GLU A 32 -14.68 32.38 29.52
CA GLU A 32 -15.57 33.06 28.58
C GLU A 32 -16.74 32.13 28.23
N GLU A 33 -17.93 32.69 28.39
CA GLU A 33 -19.23 32.07 28.22
C GLU A 33 -19.42 31.57 26.78
N GLU A 34 -19.51 30.25 26.54
CA GLU A 34 -20.20 29.75 25.35
C GLU A 34 -20.78 28.34 25.56
N ASP A 35 -22.10 28.35 25.58
CA ASP A 35 -23.06 27.31 25.22
C ASP A 35 -23.22 26.03 26.06
N ALA A 36 -24.38 26.00 26.72
CA ALA A 36 -25.08 24.79 27.15
C ALA A 36 -25.42 23.82 25.98
N GLU A 37 -25.10 24.17 24.73
CA GLU A 37 -25.34 23.38 23.51
C GLU A 37 -24.33 22.21 23.35
N GLY A 38 -23.09 22.32 23.88
CA GLY A 38 -22.09 21.24 23.79
C GLY A 38 -22.31 20.03 24.73
N LYS A 39 -23.24 20.15 25.70
CA LYS A 39 -23.61 19.03 26.59
C LYS A 39 -24.52 18.01 25.91
N ASP A 40 -25.39 18.48 25.03
CA ASP A 40 -26.27 17.61 24.26
C ASP A 40 -25.45 16.88 23.18
N GLU A 41 -24.53 17.58 22.51
CA GLU A 41 -23.61 16.99 21.53
C GLU A 41 -22.63 15.99 22.14
N SER A 42 -22.09 16.26 23.34
CA SER A 42 -21.24 15.29 24.04
C SER A 42 -22.03 14.06 24.49
N SER A 43 -23.31 14.21 24.85
CA SER A 43 -24.18 13.07 25.13
C SER A 43 -24.52 12.28 23.86
N ALA A 44 -24.78 12.96 22.74
CA ALA A 44 -24.99 12.34 21.44
C ALA A 44 -23.74 11.62 20.93
N TYR A 45 -22.55 12.17 21.18
CA TYR A 45 -21.29 11.51 20.87
C TYR A 45 -21.06 10.27 21.74
N LEU A 46 -21.39 10.33 23.03
CA LEU A 46 -21.31 9.16 23.92
C LEU A 46 -22.36 8.09 23.57
N ASP A 47 -23.55 8.48 23.14
CA ASP A 47 -24.58 7.54 22.66
C ASP A 47 -24.17 6.92 21.32
N PHE A 48 -23.63 7.71 20.40
CA PHE A 48 -23.04 7.20 19.15
C PHE A 48 -21.88 6.22 19.42
N LEU A 49 -20.98 6.54 20.35
CA LEU A 49 -19.90 5.65 20.75
C LEU A 49 -20.41 4.37 21.41
N ASN A 50 -21.47 4.45 22.22
CA ASN A 50 -22.10 3.28 22.82
C ASN A 50 -22.80 2.42 21.76
N GLU A 51 -23.47 3.03 20.77
CA GLU A 51 -24.09 2.32 19.64
C GLU A 51 -23.03 1.63 18.77
N GLU A 52 -21.93 2.31 18.43
CA GLU A 52 -20.79 1.70 17.72
C GLU A 52 -20.16 0.59 18.55
N ALA A 53 -19.92 0.79 19.85
CA ALA A 53 -19.35 -0.26 20.71
C ALA A 53 -20.24 -1.51 20.81
N GLN A 54 -21.56 -1.35 20.84
CA GLN A 54 -22.51 -2.48 20.82
C GLN A 54 -22.55 -3.21 19.48
N LYS A 55 -22.39 -2.47 18.37
CA LYS A 55 -22.27 -3.03 17.02
C LYS A 55 -21.03 -3.94 16.89
N PHE A 56 -19.95 -3.65 17.61
CA PHE A 56 -18.77 -4.53 17.68
C PHE A 56 -18.85 -5.57 18.80
N GLY A 57 -19.58 -5.32 19.90
CA GLY A 57 -19.74 -6.25 21.01
C GLY A 57 -20.57 -7.51 20.68
N ASN A 58 -21.41 -7.46 19.65
CA ASN A 58 -22.14 -8.63 19.15
C ASN A 58 -21.31 -9.55 18.23
N LEU A 59 -20.03 -9.26 17.99
CA LEU A 59 -19.13 -10.13 17.23
C LEU A 59 -18.49 -11.23 18.08
N ASP A 60 -18.66 -11.21 19.40
CA ASP A 60 -17.86 -12.00 20.35
C ASP A 60 -18.43 -13.41 20.68
N ASP A 61 -19.47 -13.91 19.97
CA ASP A 61 -20.02 -15.24 20.34
C ASP A 61 -20.51 -16.17 19.21
N GLU A 62 -20.52 -15.80 17.91
CA GLU A 62 -21.00 -16.76 16.86
C GLU A 62 -20.21 -16.84 15.53
N SER A 63 -19.07 -16.15 15.34
CA SER A 63 -18.19 -16.47 14.19
C SER A 63 -16.79 -15.85 14.32
N ASP A 64 -15.95 -16.42 15.18
CA ASP A 64 -14.49 -16.16 15.20
C ASP A 64 -13.79 -16.59 13.89
N ASP A 65 -14.52 -17.25 12.97
CA ASP A 65 -14.06 -17.66 11.64
C ASP A 65 -14.54 -16.75 10.49
N GLU A 66 -15.35 -15.71 10.75
CA GLU A 66 -15.90 -14.80 9.72
C GLU A 66 -15.55 -13.33 9.97
N LEU A 67 -14.46 -13.06 10.69
CA LEU A 67 -13.72 -11.81 10.44
C LEU A 67 -12.92 -12.04 9.16
N GLY A 68 -13.63 -12.05 8.03
CA GLY A 68 -13.02 -12.21 6.72
C GLY A 68 -11.89 -11.20 6.60
N GLU A 69 -10.68 -11.69 6.39
CA GLU A 69 -9.57 -10.91 5.88
C GLU A 69 -9.90 -10.50 4.43
N GLU A 70 -11.03 -9.80 4.23
CA GLU A 70 -11.26 -9.00 3.05
C GLU A 70 -10.10 -8.03 3.03
N SER A 71 -9.12 -8.31 2.17
CA SER A 71 -7.94 -7.49 1.98
C SER A 71 -8.40 -6.07 1.74
N LEU A 72 -8.47 -5.27 2.82
CA LEU A 72 -9.09 -3.94 2.86
C LEU A 72 -8.28 -2.92 2.03
N LEU A 73 -7.23 -3.40 1.38
CA LEU A 73 -6.29 -2.68 0.55
C LEU A 73 -5.98 -3.50 -0.72
N GLU A 74 -6.99 -4.10 -1.38
CA GLU A 74 -6.84 -4.45 -2.81
C GLU A 74 -6.43 -3.17 -3.53
N THR A 75 -5.14 -3.09 -3.86
CA THR A 75 -4.60 -1.93 -4.54
C THR A 75 -5.09 -1.99 -5.99
N PRO A 76 -5.25 -0.83 -6.65
CA PRO A 76 -5.55 -0.82 -8.08
C PRO A 76 -4.55 -1.62 -8.94
N LEU A 77 -3.34 -1.89 -8.42
CA LEU A 77 -2.31 -2.68 -9.08
C LEU A 77 -2.55 -4.19 -8.99
N ASP A 78 -3.30 -4.70 -8.01
CA ASP A 78 -3.54 -6.14 -7.84
C ASP A 78 -4.39 -6.73 -8.98
N LYS A 79 -5.11 -5.87 -9.70
CA LYS A 79 -5.92 -6.23 -10.88
C LYS A 79 -5.10 -6.36 -12.15
N VAL A 80 -3.84 -5.91 -12.13
CA VAL A 80 -2.98 -5.86 -13.30
C VAL A 80 -2.03 -7.05 -13.26
N GLU A 81 -2.06 -7.86 -14.31
CA GLU A 81 -1.10 -8.94 -14.50
C GLU A 81 0.06 -8.41 -15.39
N PRO A 82 1.22 -8.05 -14.81
CA PRO A 82 2.24 -7.30 -15.53
C PRO A 82 3.02 -8.15 -16.54
N TYR A 83 3.18 -9.45 -16.31
CA TYR A 83 3.99 -10.31 -17.16
C TYR A 83 3.30 -10.58 -18.50
N GLY A 84 2.01 -10.89 -18.49
CA GLY A 84 1.19 -11.06 -19.68
C GLY A 84 1.04 -9.77 -20.46
N LEU A 85 0.82 -8.63 -19.80
CA LEU A 85 0.80 -7.33 -20.48
C LEU A 85 2.13 -7.02 -21.17
N PHE A 86 3.25 -7.26 -20.49
CA PHE A 86 4.58 -7.09 -21.08
C PHE A 86 4.79 -8.03 -22.28
N ARG A 87 4.47 -9.32 -22.13
CA ARG A 87 4.59 -10.34 -23.18
C ARG A 87 3.75 -9.98 -24.40
N ASP A 88 2.51 -9.56 -24.21
CA ASP A 88 1.61 -9.21 -25.30
C ASP A 88 2.06 -7.93 -26.02
N ALA A 89 2.50 -6.92 -25.27
CA ALA A 89 3.08 -5.72 -25.85
C ALA A 89 4.35 -6.04 -26.65
N LEU A 90 5.22 -6.92 -26.14
CA LEU A 90 6.46 -7.34 -26.80
C LEU A 90 6.17 -8.13 -28.09
N MET A 91 5.22 -9.07 -28.05
CA MET A 91 4.79 -9.85 -29.23
C MET A 91 4.12 -8.95 -30.27
N LYS A 92 3.27 -8.02 -29.83
CA LYS A 92 2.65 -7.02 -30.70
C LYS A 92 3.72 -6.16 -31.38
N LEU A 93 4.69 -5.66 -30.61
CA LEU A 93 5.82 -4.91 -31.13
C LEU A 93 6.61 -5.71 -32.19
N GLN A 94 6.85 -6.99 -31.95
CA GLN A 94 7.53 -7.87 -32.91
C GLN A 94 6.76 -7.98 -34.23
N THR A 95 5.43 -8.04 -34.18
CA THR A 95 4.58 -8.15 -35.39
C THR A 95 4.36 -6.83 -36.12
N GLU A 96 4.12 -5.74 -35.40
CA GLU A 96 3.80 -4.43 -35.99
C GLU A 96 5.04 -3.64 -36.38
N GLN A 97 6.13 -3.75 -35.60
CA GLN A 97 7.34 -2.95 -35.77
C GLN A 97 8.61 -3.81 -35.57
N PRO A 98 8.91 -4.74 -36.50
CA PRO A 98 10.03 -5.68 -36.36
C PRO A 98 11.39 -4.99 -36.28
N GLN A 99 11.54 -3.82 -36.91
CA GLN A 99 12.76 -3.01 -36.85
C GLN A 99 13.00 -2.45 -35.44
N LEU A 100 11.95 -1.95 -34.78
CA LEU A 100 12.03 -1.41 -33.42
C LEU A 100 12.29 -2.53 -32.41
N TYR A 101 11.59 -3.67 -32.55
CA TYR A 101 11.86 -4.87 -31.76
C TYR A 101 13.34 -5.26 -31.85
N THR A 102 13.87 -5.39 -33.06
CA THR A 102 15.28 -5.76 -33.29
C THR A 102 16.25 -4.75 -32.68
N SER A 103 15.97 -3.45 -32.81
CA SER A 103 16.80 -2.39 -32.22
C SER A 103 16.85 -2.50 -30.70
N LEU A 104 15.70 -2.71 -30.05
CA LEU A 104 15.60 -2.84 -28.60
C LEU A 104 16.30 -4.12 -28.14
N THR A 105 15.99 -5.28 -28.73
CA THR A 105 16.60 -6.55 -28.31
C THR A 105 18.10 -6.60 -28.54
N ASN A 106 18.61 -5.93 -29.57
CA ASN A 106 20.05 -5.86 -29.83
C ASN A 106 20.80 -4.95 -28.86
N SER A 107 20.15 -3.92 -28.33
CA SER A 107 20.74 -3.03 -27.32
C SER A 107 20.88 -3.69 -25.94
N LEU A 108 20.12 -4.76 -25.67
CA LEU A 108 20.20 -5.51 -24.42
C LEU A 108 21.47 -6.35 -24.36
N SER A 109 22.08 -6.35 -23.18
CA SER A 109 23.13 -7.29 -22.77
C SER A 109 22.58 -8.74 -22.70
N PRO A 110 23.46 -9.76 -22.67
CA PRO A 110 23.02 -11.15 -22.55
C PRO A 110 22.18 -11.43 -21.30
N GLU A 111 22.51 -10.77 -20.19
CA GLU A 111 21.81 -10.89 -18.92
C GLU A 111 20.39 -10.30 -19.02
N GLU A 112 20.26 -9.10 -19.60
CA GLU A 112 18.95 -8.48 -19.79
C GLU A 112 18.07 -9.25 -20.78
N ARG A 113 18.64 -9.84 -21.84
CA ARG A 113 17.90 -10.74 -22.72
C ARG A 113 17.34 -11.94 -21.98
N THR A 114 18.14 -12.52 -21.08
CA THR A 114 17.70 -13.63 -20.22
C THR A 114 16.54 -13.19 -19.31
N VAL A 115 16.60 -11.98 -18.74
CA VAL A 115 15.49 -11.42 -17.94
C VAL A 115 14.21 -11.29 -18.78
N VAL A 116 14.30 -10.72 -19.98
CA VAL A 116 13.14 -10.59 -20.89
C VAL A 116 12.55 -11.96 -21.26
N GLU A 117 13.39 -12.94 -21.59
CA GLU A 117 12.95 -14.31 -21.87
C GLU A 117 12.27 -14.95 -20.66
N SER A 118 12.83 -14.78 -19.45
CA SER A 118 12.24 -15.28 -18.22
C SER A 118 10.89 -14.64 -17.89
N ALA A 119 10.72 -13.34 -18.18
CA ALA A 119 9.46 -12.64 -17.97
C ALA A 119 8.36 -13.17 -18.91
N VAL A 120 8.72 -13.47 -20.16
CA VAL A 120 7.80 -14.13 -21.11
C VAL A 120 7.44 -15.54 -20.64
N ALA A 121 8.42 -16.33 -20.19
CA ALA A 121 8.16 -17.66 -19.65
C ALA A 121 7.27 -17.63 -18.39
N GLN A 122 7.45 -16.63 -17.53
CA GLN A 122 6.62 -16.41 -16.36
C GLN A 122 5.18 -16.08 -16.74
N ALA A 123 4.98 -15.24 -17.77
CA ALA A 123 3.65 -14.96 -18.32
C ALA A 123 2.93 -16.25 -18.76
N ASP A 124 3.62 -17.14 -19.47
CA ASP A 124 3.05 -18.42 -19.92
C ASP A 124 2.68 -19.34 -18.75
N VAL A 125 3.48 -19.35 -17.67
CA VAL A 125 3.17 -20.12 -16.44
C VAL A 125 1.93 -19.56 -15.76
N ILE A 126 1.81 -18.24 -15.64
CA ILE A 126 0.65 -17.57 -15.04
C ILE A 126 -0.60 -17.84 -15.87
N ALA A 127 -0.54 -17.66 -17.18
CA ALA A 127 -1.66 -17.89 -18.08
C ALA A 127 -2.16 -19.35 -18.02
N ARG A 128 -1.24 -20.32 -17.91
CA ARG A 128 -1.62 -21.73 -17.74
C ARG A 128 -2.31 -21.97 -16.40
N LYS A 129 -1.79 -21.42 -15.30
CA LYS A 129 -2.43 -21.55 -13.97
C LYS A 129 -3.83 -20.93 -13.95
N GLN A 130 -3.99 -19.73 -14.50
CA GLN A 130 -5.28 -19.07 -14.62
C GLN A 130 -6.28 -19.88 -15.45
N ALA A 131 -5.83 -20.53 -16.54
CA ALA A 131 -6.68 -21.40 -17.34
C ALA A 131 -7.10 -22.67 -16.58
N GLU A 132 -6.22 -23.25 -15.76
CA GLU A 132 -6.52 -24.39 -14.90
C GLU A 132 -7.51 -24.03 -13.78
N GLU A 133 -7.31 -22.88 -13.13
CA GLU A 133 -8.22 -22.35 -12.09
C GLU A 133 -9.60 -22.01 -12.66
N ALA A 134 -9.66 -21.36 -13.83
CA ALA A 134 -10.92 -21.07 -14.52
C ALA A 134 -11.68 -22.34 -14.93
N ALA A 135 -10.96 -23.42 -15.29
CA ALA A 135 -11.56 -24.73 -15.60
C ALA A 135 -12.02 -25.49 -14.35
N ALA A 136 -11.42 -25.23 -13.18
CA ALA A 136 -11.85 -25.83 -11.91
C ALA A 136 -13.10 -25.14 -11.31
N VAL A 137 -13.32 -23.86 -11.63
CA VAL A 137 -14.43 -23.05 -11.10
C VAL A 137 -15.71 -23.12 -11.95
N GLY A 138 -15.72 -23.76 -13.12
CA GLY A 138 -16.97 -24.02 -13.85
C GLY A 138 -16.97 -25.24 -14.77
N PRO A 139 -18.11 -25.93 -15.01
CA PRO A 139 -19.42 -25.88 -14.33
C PRO A 139 -19.62 -27.11 -13.42
N SER A 140 -20.02 -26.89 -12.16
CA SER A 140 -20.85 -27.88 -11.47
C SER A 140 -22.25 -27.77 -12.07
N ALA A 141 -22.61 -28.74 -12.90
CA ALA A 141 -23.96 -28.97 -13.40
C ALA A 141 -24.81 -29.73 -12.37
#